data_AF-A0A916XAJ0-F1
#
_entry.id   AF-A0A916XAJ0-F1
#
_cell.length_a   1.000
_cell.length_b   1.000
_cell.length_c   1.000
_cell.angle_alpha   90.00
_cell.angle_beta   90.00
_cell.angle_gamma   90.00
#
_symmetry.space_group_name_H-M   'P 1'
#
loop_
_entity.id
_entity.type
_entity.pdbx_description
1 polymer ?
#
loop_
_entity_poly.entity_id
_entity_poly.type
_entity_poly.pdbx_seq_one_letter_code
_entity_poly.pdbx_strand_id
1 'polypeptide(L)'
;MKTELLRTIMFGAAITALSLSACKKSDGPGENIADSDRWITISGAMDDPSNAEVGDGNAGTMVYSLTVEEAKNPGISVNVFDQGMHVKSQRTARLQASADGKYLYNIQYVGEDGGIFNKMSVHGGKDFRPEGSEVDTEPYVSASPRWLKAVEGVGIAVKAEANAVVYEGASPNFVFKGRTASVDVITLDLNNPKITKVADFQLPLSPEEVAAGYYVSRIDVPVVNKAGNKVYIGAAISKHNTSSFTIGTDGLPVFAADNASPRSWAKTLVLDYPALENPKVLTSTQTRGSTNGYRSTMQYVGTDGHVYQATSGEGPGNGGSKILKISAESNDYDNSYVFSLDQALGETNTYIETWKYAGDGIGFVVYSKYTGTGNTRTGGYIARVNLNNKTATKYTLPNEATLNFGQIQAITMHDEDVFIAVAPVGMDGNMYIFNRKTGEMTVGAKLVNKPGNQYIGVY
;
A
#
# COMPACT_ATOMS: atom_id res chain seq x y z
N MET A 1 -101.09 6.23 -8.22
CA MET A 1 -100.89 7.64 -8.63
C MET A 1 -99.40 7.91 -8.67
N LYS A 2 -98.87 8.23 -9.86
CA LYS A 2 -97.75 9.17 -10.19
C LYS A 2 -96.42 9.00 -9.41
N THR A 3 -95.21 8.94 -9.96
CA THR A 3 -94.57 9.11 -11.29
C THR A 3 -93.07 8.91 -10.95
N GLU A 4 -92.33 7.97 -11.54
CA GLU A 4 -91.49 8.10 -12.75
C GLU A 4 -90.25 9.00 -12.63
N LEU A 5 -89.17 8.53 -13.29
CA LEU A 5 -88.07 9.27 -13.95
C LEU A 5 -86.87 9.72 -13.07
N LEU A 6 -85.57 9.49 -13.38
CA LEU A 6 -84.79 9.10 -14.57
C LEU A 6 -83.60 8.20 -14.12
N ARG A 7 -83.29 7.06 -14.77
CA ARG A 7 -82.51 6.81 -16.00
C ARG A 7 -81.00 7.17 -15.95
N THR A 8 -80.09 6.19 -15.81
CA THR A 8 -79.29 5.46 -16.86
C THR A 8 -78.10 6.31 -17.38
N ILE A 9 -76.81 5.92 -17.45
CA ILE A 9 -76.10 4.87 -18.26
C ILE A 9 -74.60 4.93 -17.82
N MET A 10 -74.01 3.84 -17.31
CA MET A 10 -72.93 2.99 -17.89
C MET A 10 -71.86 3.61 -18.82
N PHE A 11 -70.61 3.16 -18.64
CA PHE A 11 -69.40 3.11 -19.51
C PHE A 11 -68.20 3.71 -18.75
N GLY A 12 -67.02 3.10 -18.63
CA GLY A 12 -66.44 1.88 -19.17
C GLY A 12 -64.92 1.92 -18.92
N ALA A 13 -64.31 0.75 -18.67
CA ALA A 13 -62.90 0.37 -18.85
C ALA A 13 -61.75 1.26 -18.33
N ALA A 14 -60.86 0.70 -17.50
CA ALA A 14 -59.59 0.10 -17.93
C ALA A 14 -58.59 -0.06 -16.77
N ILE A 15 -57.92 -1.20 -16.75
CA ILE A 15 -56.87 -1.63 -15.83
C ILE A 15 -55.55 -0.93 -16.19
N THR A 16 -54.85 -0.34 -15.20
CA THR A 16 -53.38 -0.35 -15.20
C THR A 16 -52.83 -0.29 -13.78
N ALA A 17 -52.10 -1.34 -13.39
CA ALA A 17 -51.25 -1.35 -12.20
C ALA A 17 -50.11 -0.35 -12.38
N LEU A 18 -49.95 0.57 -11.43
CA LEU A 18 -48.78 1.45 -11.35
C LEU A 18 -47.87 0.94 -10.24
N SER A 19 -46.84 0.20 -10.66
CA SER A 19 -45.61 0.00 -9.92
C SER A 19 -44.92 1.36 -9.72
N LEU A 20 -44.76 1.79 -8.47
CA LEU A 20 -43.98 2.96 -8.11
C LEU A 20 -42.48 2.61 -8.18
N SER A 21 -41.92 2.66 -9.39
CA SER A 21 -40.48 2.87 -9.60
C SER A 21 -40.22 4.37 -9.59
N ALA A 22 -39.69 4.90 -8.48
CA ALA A 22 -39.25 6.28 -8.41
C ALA A 22 -37.77 6.39 -8.85
N CYS A 23 -37.56 6.44 -10.17
CA CYS A 23 -36.30 6.93 -10.74
C CYS A 23 -36.30 8.46 -10.74
N LYS A 24 -35.27 9.09 -10.14
CA LYS A 24 -34.85 10.43 -10.54
C LYS A 24 -33.59 10.28 -11.39
N LYS A 25 -33.72 10.55 -12.69
CA LYS A 25 -32.60 10.74 -13.62
C LYS A 25 -32.01 12.14 -13.41
N SER A 26 -30.71 12.21 -13.20
CA SER A 26 -29.91 13.42 -13.43
C SER A 26 -29.05 13.19 -14.67
N ASP A 27 -29.43 13.84 -15.77
CA ASP A 27 -28.74 13.77 -17.06
C ASP A 27 -27.46 14.64 -17.01
N GLY A 28 -26.32 13.99 -16.80
CA GLY A 28 -25.00 14.45 -17.22
C GLY A 28 -24.32 13.34 -18.02
N PRO A 29 -23.26 13.60 -18.79
CA PRO A 29 -22.46 12.56 -19.42
C PRO A 29 -21.60 11.87 -18.36
N GLY A 30 -22.26 11.13 -17.47
CA GLY A 30 -21.66 10.10 -16.65
C GLY A 30 -22.14 8.77 -17.23
N GLU A 31 -21.23 7.84 -17.45
CA GLU A 31 -21.61 6.45 -17.66
C GLU A 31 -22.56 6.05 -16.51
N ASN A 32 -23.76 5.58 -16.84
CA ASN A 32 -24.70 5.06 -15.84
C ASN A 32 -24.14 3.73 -15.34
N ILE A 33 -23.26 3.79 -14.35
CA ILE A 33 -22.79 2.60 -13.65
C ILE A 33 -23.85 2.27 -12.62
N ALA A 34 -24.29 1.01 -12.61
CA ALA A 34 -25.35 0.56 -11.71
C ALA A 34 -24.91 0.70 -10.24
N ASP A 35 -25.85 1.04 -9.35
CA ASP A 35 -25.61 1.03 -7.91
C ASP A 35 -25.01 -0.32 -7.49
N SER A 36 -23.98 -0.27 -6.65
CA SER A 36 -23.22 -1.46 -6.26
C SER A 36 -23.07 -1.56 -4.75
N ASP A 37 -23.18 -2.79 -4.24
CA ASP A 37 -22.89 -3.08 -2.84
C ASP A 37 -21.39 -2.95 -2.52
N ARG A 38 -20.54 -3.06 -3.56
CA ARG A 38 -19.08 -2.93 -3.47
C ARG A 38 -18.49 -2.41 -4.79
N TRP A 39 -17.66 -1.38 -4.69
CA TRP A 39 -16.82 -0.91 -5.79
C TRP A 39 -15.43 -1.55 -5.79
N ILE A 40 -14.89 -1.76 -6.99
CA ILE A 40 -13.48 -2.07 -7.25
C ILE A 40 -12.84 -0.82 -7.83
N THR A 41 -12.00 -0.14 -7.04
CA THR A 41 -11.38 1.13 -7.47
C THR A 41 -10.01 0.85 -8.08
N ILE A 42 -9.78 1.32 -9.30
CA ILE A 42 -8.49 1.23 -9.98
C ILE A 42 -7.80 2.58 -9.91
N SER A 43 -6.47 2.58 -9.79
CA SER A 43 -5.66 3.80 -9.81
C SER A 43 -4.56 3.77 -10.87
N GLY A 44 -4.26 4.95 -11.41
CA GLY A 44 -3.13 5.18 -12.30
C GLY A 44 -2.28 6.38 -11.86
N ALA A 45 -0.96 6.24 -11.92
CA ALA A 45 -0.01 7.33 -11.80
C ALA A 45 0.20 7.99 -13.17
N MET A 46 0.15 9.31 -13.19
CA MET A 46 0.43 10.08 -14.40
C MET A 46 1.92 10.41 -14.49
N ASP A 47 2.45 10.31 -15.70
CA ASP A 47 3.80 10.77 -16.03
C ASP A 47 3.80 12.27 -16.31
N ASP A 48 4.84 12.96 -15.88
CA ASP A 48 5.10 14.32 -16.35
C ASP A 48 6.00 14.20 -17.59
N PRO A 49 5.56 14.65 -18.78
CA PRO A 49 6.34 14.52 -20.00
C PRO A 49 7.66 15.32 -19.97
N SER A 50 7.86 16.19 -18.97
CA SER A 50 9.13 16.89 -18.75
C SER A 50 10.14 16.07 -17.92
N ASN A 51 9.75 14.93 -17.34
CA ASN A 51 10.63 14.11 -16.52
C ASN A 51 11.62 13.30 -17.37
N ALA A 52 12.82 13.12 -16.81
CA ALA A 52 13.86 12.28 -17.41
C ALA A 52 13.57 10.78 -17.28
N GLU A 53 12.79 10.38 -16.25
CA GLU A 53 12.39 9.00 -16.00
C GLU A 53 10.90 8.82 -16.29
N VAL A 54 10.59 8.01 -17.31
CA VAL A 54 9.22 7.69 -17.72
C VAL A 54 8.54 6.78 -16.69
N GLY A 55 7.32 7.11 -16.28
CA GLY A 55 6.50 6.31 -15.37
C GLY A 55 6.84 6.52 -13.89
N ASP A 56 7.44 7.65 -13.54
CA ASP A 56 7.80 7.96 -12.15
C ASP A 56 6.60 8.39 -11.28
N GLY A 57 5.48 8.76 -11.92
CA GLY A 57 4.22 9.12 -11.28
C GLY A 57 4.20 10.51 -10.66
N ASN A 58 5.10 11.42 -11.08
CA ASN A 58 5.23 12.77 -10.53
C ASN A 58 4.22 13.79 -11.08
N ALA A 59 3.25 13.39 -11.92
CA ALA A 59 2.16 14.26 -12.35
C ALA A 59 0.83 14.03 -11.58
N GLY A 60 0.84 13.19 -10.54
CA GLY A 60 -0.34 12.94 -9.70
C GLY A 60 -0.94 11.55 -9.89
N THR A 61 -2.18 11.36 -9.42
CA THR A 61 -2.86 10.06 -9.43
C THR A 61 -4.31 10.22 -9.85
N MET A 62 -4.76 9.31 -10.72
CA MET A 62 -6.12 9.22 -11.22
C MET A 62 -6.79 7.97 -10.63
N VAL A 63 -8.10 8.03 -10.38
CA VAL A 63 -8.92 6.91 -9.89
C VAL A 63 -10.20 6.74 -10.69
N TYR A 64 -10.65 5.50 -10.85
CA TYR A 64 -11.92 5.14 -11.47
C TYR A 64 -12.46 3.86 -10.84
N SER A 65 -13.76 3.79 -10.57
CA SER A 65 -14.41 2.66 -9.89
C SER A 65 -15.33 1.86 -10.80
N LEU A 66 -15.26 0.55 -10.67
CA LEU A 66 -16.11 -0.42 -11.38
C LEU A 66 -16.95 -1.20 -10.39
N THR A 67 -18.09 -1.71 -10.85
CA THR A 67 -18.73 -2.83 -10.16
C THR A 67 -17.82 -4.06 -10.22
N VAL A 68 -18.03 -5.02 -9.32
CA VAL A 68 -17.32 -6.32 -9.35
C VAL A 68 -17.53 -7.04 -10.68
N GLU A 69 -18.75 -7.00 -11.22
CA GLU A 69 -19.09 -7.68 -12.48
C GLU A 69 -18.34 -7.08 -13.67
N GLU A 70 -18.28 -5.75 -13.75
CA GLU A 70 -17.51 -5.06 -14.79
C GLU A 70 -16.01 -5.33 -14.66
N ALA A 71 -15.47 -5.31 -13.43
CA ALA A 71 -14.07 -5.60 -13.16
C ALA A 71 -13.67 -7.00 -13.66
N LYS A 72 -14.57 -7.98 -13.55
CA LYS A 72 -14.37 -9.37 -14.02
C LYS A 72 -14.64 -9.57 -15.52
N ASN A 73 -15.14 -8.56 -16.23
CA ASN A 73 -15.58 -8.72 -17.62
C ASN A 73 -14.50 -8.23 -18.61
N PRO A 74 -13.88 -9.11 -19.41
CA PRO A 74 -12.87 -8.71 -20.41
C PRO A 74 -13.44 -7.87 -21.57
N GLY A 75 -14.76 -7.79 -21.72
CA GLY A 75 -15.42 -6.91 -22.68
C GLY A 75 -15.51 -5.44 -22.22
N ILE A 76 -15.26 -5.15 -20.94
CA ILE A 76 -15.21 -3.79 -20.40
C ILE A 76 -13.81 -3.22 -20.60
N SER A 77 -13.72 -1.94 -21.00
CA SER A 77 -12.47 -1.20 -21.12
C SER A 77 -12.53 0.05 -20.25
N VAL A 78 -11.48 0.28 -19.46
CA VAL A 78 -11.34 1.46 -18.60
C VAL A 78 -10.08 2.21 -18.97
N ASN A 79 -10.21 3.52 -19.15
CA ASN A 79 -9.10 4.45 -19.26
C ASN A 79 -9.15 5.41 -18.07
N VAL A 80 -8.46 5.06 -16.98
CA VAL A 80 -8.45 5.89 -15.76
C VAL A 80 -7.90 7.31 -16.01
N PHE A 81 -7.06 7.47 -17.03
CA PHE A 81 -6.37 8.73 -17.34
C PHE A 81 -7.24 9.73 -18.12
N ASP A 82 -8.28 9.26 -18.82
CA ASP A 82 -9.26 10.12 -19.50
C ASP A 82 -10.59 10.18 -18.76
N GLN A 83 -10.98 9.07 -18.14
CA GLN A 83 -12.32 8.89 -17.59
C GLN A 83 -12.35 9.05 -16.07
N GLY A 84 -11.20 9.01 -15.39
CA GLY A 84 -11.11 9.03 -13.93
C GLY A 84 -11.18 10.41 -13.29
N MET A 85 -11.12 10.41 -11.95
CA MET A 85 -10.93 11.61 -11.13
C MET A 85 -9.45 11.75 -10.74
N HIS A 86 -8.93 12.97 -10.81
CA HIS A 86 -7.65 13.30 -10.20
C HIS A 86 -7.79 13.45 -8.68
N VAL A 87 -7.13 12.58 -7.90
CA VAL A 87 -7.12 12.74 -6.43
C VAL A 87 -6.19 13.88 -6.04
N LYS A 88 -6.44 14.54 -4.90
CA LYS A 88 -5.53 15.58 -4.39
C LYS A 88 -4.14 15.00 -4.15
N SER A 89 -3.19 15.26 -5.05
CA SER A 89 -1.80 14.81 -4.93
C SER A 89 -0.95 15.46 -6.03
N GLN A 90 0.26 15.90 -5.68
CA GLN A 90 1.24 16.42 -6.66
C GLN A 90 2.16 15.33 -7.22
N ARG A 91 2.01 14.10 -6.74
CA ARG A 91 2.78 12.91 -7.18
C ARG A 91 1.95 11.66 -6.95
N THR A 92 2.55 10.47 -7.03
CA THR A 92 1.83 9.23 -6.75
C THR A 92 1.23 9.25 -5.34
N ALA A 93 -0.09 9.25 -5.25
CA ALA A 93 -0.83 9.22 -4.00
C ALA A 93 -0.65 7.85 -3.32
N ARG A 94 -0.76 7.82 -1.99
CA ARG A 94 -0.78 6.59 -1.19
C ARG A 94 -2.19 6.34 -0.70
N LEU A 95 -3.01 5.86 -1.62
CA LEU A 95 -4.43 5.64 -1.39
C LEU A 95 -4.64 4.43 -0.50
N GLN A 96 -5.73 4.43 0.26
CA GLN A 96 -6.24 3.29 1.01
C GLN A 96 -7.76 3.22 0.80
N ALA A 97 -8.39 2.06 0.95
CA ALA A 97 -9.84 1.94 0.82
C ALA A 97 -10.47 1.21 2.01
N SER A 98 -11.75 1.46 2.27
CA SER A 98 -12.54 0.70 3.24
C SER A 98 -12.71 -0.75 2.81
N ALA A 99 -12.94 -1.64 3.78
CA ALA A 99 -13.08 -3.06 3.48
C ALA A 99 -14.25 -3.37 2.56
N ASP A 100 -15.29 -2.53 2.52
CA ASP A 100 -16.48 -2.65 1.67
C ASP A 100 -16.37 -1.92 0.31
N GLY A 101 -15.24 -1.24 0.04
CA GLY A 101 -15.02 -0.50 -1.21
C GLY A 101 -15.82 0.81 -1.34
N LYS A 102 -16.56 1.23 -0.29
CA LYS A 102 -17.40 2.44 -0.33
C LYS A 102 -16.64 3.73 -0.03
N TYR A 103 -15.42 3.62 0.49
CA TYR A 103 -14.59 4.77 0.82
C TYR A 103 -13.17 4.63 0.29
N LEU A 104 -12.63 5.76 -0.17
CA LEU A 104 -11.24 5.95 -0.50
C LEU A 104 -10.65 7.00 0.45
N TYR A 105 -9.45 6.75 0.92
CA TYR A 105 -8.74 7.59 1.87
C TYR A 105 -7.39 7.98 1.28
N ASN A 106 -6.96 9.20 1.56
CA ASN A 106 -5.67 9.70 1.13
C ASN A 106 -5.06 10.59 2.20
N ILE A 107 -3.73 10.52 2.35
CA ILE A 107 -2.95 11.62 2.93
C ILE A 107 -2.11 12.20 1.81
N GLN A 108 -2.36 13.47 1.49
CA GLN A 108 -1.59 14.21 0.50
C GLN A 108 -0.09 14.09 0.79
N TYR A 109 0.67 13.76 -0.24
CA TYR A 109 2.10 13.56 -0.11
C TYR A 109 2.82 14.67 -0.86
N VAL A 110 3.52 15.55 -0.11
CA VAL A 110 4.16 16.80 -0.54
C VAL A 110 3.19 17.84 -1.13
N GLY A 111 3.70 19.05 -1.37
CA GLY A 111 2.95 20.16 -1.95
C GLY A 111 2.34 21.10 -0.92
N GLU A 112 1.52 22.03 -1.39
CA GLU A 112 0.83 23.03 -0.55
C GLU A 112 -0.10 22.38 0.48
N ASP A 113 -0.74 21.27 0.11
CA ASP A 113 -1.61 20.48 0.99
C ASP A 113 -0.90 19.23 1.57
N GLY A 114 0.43 19.16 1.56
CA GLY A 114 1.16 17.99 2.03
C GLY A 114 0.83 17.66 3.49
N GLY A 115 0.49 16.41 3.80
CA GLY A 115 0.11 15.98 5.16
C GLY A 115 -1.37 16.17 5.50
N ILE A 116 -2.19 16.74 4.61
CA ILE A 116 -3.64 16.75 4.83
C ILE A 116 -4.20 15.33 4.60
N PHE A 117 -5.10 14.87 5.47
CA PHE A 117 -5.89 13.66 5.28
C PHE A 117 -7.26 14.02 4.70
N ASN A 118 -7.77 13.20 3.78
CA ASN A 118 -9.12 13.30 3.23
C ASN A 118 -9.76 11.92 3.07
N LYS A 119 -11.09 11.90 3.18
CA LYS A 119 -11.97 10.75 2.95
C LYS A 119 -12.94 11.08 1.83
N MET A 120 -13.15 10.13 0.92
CA MET A 120 -14.09 10.24 -0.18
C MET A 120 -15.02 9.03 -0.19
N SER A 121 -16.32 9.25 -0.36
CA SER A 121 -17.28 8.20 -0.69
C SER A 121 -17.22 7.85 -2.17
N VAL A 122 -17.37 6.57 -2.50
CA VAL A 122 -17.24 6.02 -3.86
C VAL A 122 -18.62 5.68 -4.42
N HIS A 123 -18.94 6.18 -5.61
CA HIS A 123 -20.26 6.03 -6.27
C HIS A 123 -20.16 5.45 -7.69
N GLY A 124 -19.01 4.88 -8.04
CA GLY A 124 -18.76 4.33 -9.38
C GLY A 124 -18.15 5.34 -10.34
N GLY A 125 -17.42 4.84 -11.33
CA GLY A 125 -16.78 5.64 -12.37
C GLY A 125 -15.83 6.66 -11.77
N LYS A 126 -15.99 7.94 -12.14
CA LYS A 126 -15.24 9.06 -11.55
C LYS A 126 -15.95 9.77 -10.40
N ASP A 127 -17.07 9.25 -9.90
CA ASP A 127 -17.84 9.91 -8.86
C ASP A 127 -17.31 9.53 -7.47
N PHE A 128 -16.36 10.34 -6.99
CA PHE A 128 -15.80 10.29 -5.64
C PHE A 128 -16.14 11.60 -4.94
N ARG A 129 -16.83 11.54 -3.81
CA ARG A 129 -17.33 12.75 -3.13
C ARG A 129 -16.66 12.90 -1.77
N PRO A 130 -16.01 14.04 -1.48
CA PRO A 130 -15.45 14.29 -0.16
C PRO A 130 -16.48 14.05 0.95
N GLU A 131 -16.07 13.40 2.03
CA GLU A 131 -16.95 13.10 3.17
C GLU A 131 -16.20 13.29 4.49
N GLY A 132 -16.80 14.05 5.40
CA GLY A 132 -16.19 14.39 6.70
C GLY A 132 -15.18 15.53 6.60
N SER A 133 -14.48 15.77 7.70
CA SER A 133 -13.46 16.82 7.78
C SER A 133 -12.14 16.38 7.16
N GLU A 134 -11.44 17.33 6.52
CA GLU A 134 -10.01 17.16 6.27
C GLU A 134 -9.25 17.31 7.59
N VAL A 135 -8.17 16.55 7.75
CA VAL A 135 -7.38 16.53 8.99
C VAL A 135 -5.94 16.83 8.67
N ASP A 136 -5.40 17.92 9.21
CA ASP A 136 -4.00 18.26 9.06
C ASP A 136 -3.12 17.37 9.94
N THR A 137 -2.29 16.53 9.32
CA THR A 137 -1.34 15.65 9.99
C THR A 137 0.10 16.16 9.91
N GLU A 138 0.37 17.20 9.11
CA GLU A 138 1.72 17.72 8.89
C GLU A 138 2.45 18.07 10.20
N PRO A 139 1.82 18.77 11.17
CA PRO A 139 2.51 19.15 12.41
C PRO A 139 3.02 17.97 13.24
N TYR A 140 2.50 16.77 13.00
CA TYR A 140 2.81 15.57 13.77
C TYR A 140 3.68 14.58 12.99
N VAL A 141 3.47 14.42 11.68
CA VAL A 141 4.12 13.38 10.88
C VAL A 141 4.72 13.88 9.56
N SER A 142 4.91 15.19 9.41
CA SER A 142 5.41 15.93 8.23
C SER A 142 4.44 16.02 7.06
N ALA A 143 4.77 16.86 6.09
CA ALA A 143 4.05 17.02 4.82
C ALA A 143 4.14 15.81 3.87
N SER A 144 4.89 14.76 4.26
CA SER A 144 5.12 13.57 3.44
C SER A 144 5.08 12.28 4.27
N PRO A 145 4.02 12.07 5.07
CA PRO A 145 4.02 10.99 6.05
C PRO A 145 3.97 9.62 5.37
N ARG A 146 4.48 8.61 6.08
CA ARG A 146 4.21 7.20 5.76
C ARG A 146 2.94 6.79 6.48
N TRP A 147 1.99 6.11 5.83
CA TRP A 147 0.72 5.77 6.47
C TRP A 147 0.04 4.60 5.76
N LEU A 148 -0.83 3.89 6.49
CA LEU A 148 -1.76 2.90 5.95
C LEU A 148 -3.07 2.91 6.75
N LYS A 149 -4.11 2.29 6.18
CA LYS A 149 -5.23 1.75 6.95
C LYS A 149 -4.73 0.53 7.73
N ALA A 150 -4.38 0.74 8.99
CA ALA A 150 -3.75 -0.29 9.82
C ALA A 150 -4.74 -1.40 10.25
N VAL A 151 -6.03 -1.04 10.38
CA VAL A 151 -7.19 -1.94 10.51
C VAL A 151 -8.43 -1.15 10.07
N GLU A 152 -9.57 -1.82 9.84
CA GLU A 152 -10.79 -1.12 9.44
C GLU A 152 -11.17 -0.01 10.43
N GLY A 153 -11.50 1.18 9.89
CA GLY A 153 -11.82 2.36 10.69
C GLY A 153 -10.60 3.08 11.30
N VAL A 154 -9.38 2.56 11.18
CA VAL A 154 -8.18 3.15 11.81
C VAL A 154 -7.05 3.35 10.80
N GLY A 155 -6.63 4.61 10.65
CA GLY A 155 -5.41 4.99 9.96
C GLY A 155 -4.27 5.14 10.96
N ILE A 156 -3.04 4.80 10.56
CA ILE A 156 -1.85 5.11 11.34
C ILE A 156 -0.84 5.75 10.39
N ALA A 157 -0.35 6.93 10.78
CA ALA A 157 0.70 7.65 10.08
C ALA A 157 1.94 7.76 10.96
N VAL A 158 3.10 7.67 10.33
CA VAL A 158 4.39 7.53 11.00
C VAL A 158 5.46 8.37 10.29
N LYS A 159 6.42 8.85 11.08
CA LYS A 159 7.63 9.51 10.62
C LYS A 159 8.80 8.97 11.41
N ALA A 160 9.91 8.68 10.74
CA ALA A 160 11.22 8.49 11.38
C ALA A 160 12.20 9.48 10.78
N GLU A 161 12.87 10.24 11.63
CA GLU A 161 13.88 11.21 11.25
C GLU A 161 15.19 10.88 11.94
N ALA A 162 16.22 10.63 11.14
CA ALA A 162 17.54 10.31 11.66
C ALA A 162 18.20 11.57 12.22
N ASN A 163 18.46 11.58 13.53
CA ASN A 163 19.07 12.71 14.23
C ASN A 163 20.47 13.02 13.69
N ALA A 164 21.04 14.16 14.09
CA ALA A 164 22.42 14.49 13.78
C ALA A 164 23.38 13.38 14.23
N VAL A 165 24.44 13.15 13.46
CA VAL A 165 25.51 12.24 13.88
C VAL A 165 26.18 12.82 15.12
N VAL A 166 26.35 11.97 16.14
CA VAL A 166 27.11 12.28 17.34
C VAL A 166 28.57 11.87 17.11
N TYR A 167 29.48 12.78 17.40
CA TYR A 167 30.93 12.57 17.29
C TYR A 167 31.67 13.32 18.41
N GLU A 168 32.93 12.95 18.64
CA GLU A 168 33.87 13.64 19.51
C GLU A 168 35.11 14.09 18.73
N GLY A 169 35.89 14.97 19.35
CA GLY A 169 37.13 15.50 18.79
C GLY A 169 36.95 16.84 18.08
N ALA A 170 38.01 17.29 17.42
CA ALA A 170 38.06 18.55 16.68
C ALA A 170 38.88 18.34 15.42
N SER A 171 38.63 19.15 14.39
CA SER A 171 39.36 19.06 13.12
C SER A 171 40.88 19.06 13.35
N PRO A 172 41.64 18.11 12.76
CA PRO A 172 41.22 17.12 11.76
C PRO A 172 40.85 15.73 12.33
N ASN A 173 40.74 15.56 13.65
CA ASN A 173 40.58 14.27 14.32
C ASN A 173 39.20 14.13 14.96
N PHE A 174 38.23 13.61 14.19
CA PHE A 174 36.89 13.29 14.69
C PHE A 174 36.70 11.79 14.89
N VAL A 175 35.87 11.41 15.86
CA VAL A 175 35.51 10.01 16.17
C VAL A 175 33.99 9.88 16.22
N PHE A 176 33.44 8.97 15.42
CA PHE A 176 32.02 8.64 15.43
C PHE A 176 31.59 8.05 16.78
N LYS A 177 30.43 8.47 17.30
CA LYS A 177 29.83 7.93 18.53
C LYS A 177 28.47 7.30 18.34
N GLY A 178 27.69 7.78 17.38
CA GLY A 178 26.38 7.20 17.13
C GLY A 178 25.49 8.06 16.26
N ARG A 179 24.36 7.46 15.88
CA ARG A 179 23.23 8.16 15.28
C ARG A 179 21.96 7.45 15.72
N THR A 180 20.99 8.20 16.21
CA THR A 180 19.66 7.68 16.59
C THR A 180 18.59 8.24 15.65
N ALA A 181 17.34 7.83 15.83
CA ALA A 181 16.21 8.37 15.08
C ALA A 181 15.06 8.75 16.02
N SER A 182 14.50 9.94 15.77
CA SER A 182 13.24 10.38 16.37
C SER A 182 12.08 9.77 15.59
N VAL A 183 11.06 9.31 16.29
CA VAL A 183 9.87 8.67 15.72
C VAL A 183 8.64 9.38 16.21
N ASP A 184 7.78 9.75 15.26
CA ASP A 184 6.46 10.31 15.51
C ASP A 184 5.39 9.35 14.96
N VAL A 185 4.34 9.12 15.73
CA VAL A 185 3.22 8.24 15.37
C VAL A 185 1.91 8.91 15.74
N ILE A 186 0.96 8.90 14.80
CA ILE A 186 -0.43 9.29 15.05
C ILE A 186 -1.40 8.18 14.67
N THR A 187 -2.55 8.15 15.33
CA THR A 187 -3.71 7.36 14.91
C THR A 187 -4.83 8.28 14.42
N LEU A 188 -5.54 7.83 13.39
CA LEU A 188 -6.65 8.51 12.75
C LEU A 188 -7.91 7.65 12.86
N ASP A 189 -9.04 8.26 13.24
CA ASP A 189 -10.37 7.66 13.07
C ASP A 189 -10.81 7.89 11.61
N LEU A 190 -10.94 6.83 10.82
CA LEU A 190 -11.31 6.92 9.40
C LEU A 190 -12.83 7.03 9.19
N ASN A 191 -13.63 6.69 10.21
CA ASN A 191 -15.08 6.78 10.12
C ASN A 191 -15.52 8.22 10.35
N ASN A 192 -14.96 8.85 11.39
CA ASN A 192 -15.12 10.26 11.72
C ASN A 192 -13.73 10.94 11.73
N PRO A 193 -13.24 11.43 10.58
CA PRO A 193 -11.89 11.96 10.40
C PRO A 193 -11.40 12.88 11.53
N LYS A 194 -10.47 12.36 12.35
CA LYS A 194 -9.74 13.12 13.38
C LYS A 194 -8.50 12.35 13.84
N ILE A 195 -7.50 13.07 14.35
CA ILE A 195 -6.40 12.48 15.11
C ILE A 195 -6.94 12.02 16.47
N THR A 196 -6.67 10.77 16.84
CA THR A 196 -7.12 10.16 18.10
C THR A 196 -5.99 9.97 19.12
N LYS A 197 -4.74 9.88 18.66
CA LYS A 197 -3.56 9.77 19.52
C LYS A 197 -2.34 10.29 18.78
N VAL A 198 -1.40 10.84 19.55
CA VAL A 198 -0.07 11.28 19.11
C VAL A 198 0.94 10.69 20.09
N ALA A 199 2.08 10.23 19.59
CA ALA A 199 3.22 9.81 20.38
C ALA A 199 4.52 10.15 19.65
N ASP A 200 5.52 10.57 20.42
CA ASP A 200 6.89 10.78 19.97
C ASP A 200 7.87 10.07 20.91
N PHE A 201 8.95 9.52 20.36
CA PHE A 201 10.00 8.85 21.13
C PHE A 201 11.27 8.65 20.30
N GLN A 202 12.37 8.29 20.96
CA GLN A 202 13.57 7.81 20.30
C GLN A 202 13.46 6.31 20.02
N LEU A 203 13.78 5.90 18.80
CA LEU A 203 13.71 4.48 18.43
C LEU A 203 14.93 3.71 18.99
N PRO A 204 14.74 2.66 19.81
CA PRO A 204 15.84 2.03 20.52
C PRO A 204 16.52 0.94 19.67
N LEU A 205 17.65 1.27 19.03
CA LEU A 205 18.64 0.26 18.61
C LEU A 205 19.58 -0.08 19.77
N SER A 206 20.23 -1.24 19.72
CA SER A 206 21.21 -1.63 20.73
C SER A 206 22.43 -0.68 20.72
N PRO A 207 23.08 -0.43 21.88
CA PRO A 207 24.30 0.38 21.94
C PRO A 207 25.40 -0.10 20.99
N GLU A 208 25.52 -1.42 20.81
CA GLU A 208 26.49 -2.04 19.91
C GLU A 208 26.18 -1.72 18.44
N GLU A 209 24.90 -1.77 18.05
CA GLU A 209 24.47 -1.40 16.70
C GLU A 209 24.70 0.09 16.43
N VAL A 210 24.35 0.95 17.39
CA VAL A 210 24.56 2.40 17.27
C VAL A 210 26.05 2.72 17.14
N ALA A 211 26.91 2.12 17.97
CA ALA A 211 28.36 2.30 17.90
C ALA A 211 28.96 1.77 16.58
N ALA A 212 28.40 0.70 16.03
CA ALA A 212 28.77 0.16 14.72
C ALA A 212 28.25 1.01 13.54
N GLY A 213 27.53 2.10 13.80
CA GLY A 213 27.04 3.05 12.81
C GLY A 213 25.66 2.75 12.24
N TYR A 214 24.94 1.75 12.78
CA TYR A 214 23.57 1.46 12.38
C TYR A 214 22.58 2.46 12.97
N TYR A 215 21.60 2.87 12.17
CA TYR A 215 20.50 3.73 12.58
C TYR A 215 19.25 3.43 11.77
N VAL A 216 18.08 3.76 12.32
CA VAL A 216 16.83 3.61 11.58
C VAL A 216 16.69 4.78 10.61
N SER A 217 16.60 4.48 9.32
CA SER A 217 16.50 5.48 8.27
C SER A 217 15.07 5.68 7.78
N ARG A 218 14.17 4.73 8.05
CA ARG A 218 12.76 4.80 7.67
C ARG A 218 11.93 3.85 8.53
N ILE A 219 10.69 4.24 8.78
CA ILE A 219 9.62 3.34 9.23
C ILE A 219 8.41 3.47 8.30
N ASP A 220 7.61 2.42 8.15
CA ASP A 220 6.47 2.40 7.24
C ASP A 220 5.49 1.26 7.58
N VAL A 221 4.42 1.17 6.79
CA VAL A 221 3.48 0.07 6.63
C VAL A 221 2.69 -0.38 7.86
N PRO A 222 2.29 0.47 8.82
CA PRO A 222 1.73 0.05 10.12
C PRO A 222 0.53 -0.91 10.03
N VAL A 223 0.46 -1.89 10.94
CA VAL A 223 -0.69 -2.81 11.07
C VAL A 223 -1.02 -3.05 12.54
N VAL A 224 -2.31 -3.08 12.88
CA VAL A 224 -2.78 -3.46 14.22
C VAL A 224 -2.99 -4.97 14.27
N ASN A 225 -2.53 -5.64 15.32
CA ASN A 225 -2.66 -7.09 15.45
C ASN A 225 -4.13 -7.53 15.66
N LYS A 226 -4.41 -8.83 15.51
CA LYS A 226 -5.77 -9.37 15.66
C LYS A 226 -6.39 -9.10 17.04
N ALA A 227 -5.58 -9.07 18.09
CA ALA A 227 -6.02 -8.79 19.45
C ALA A 227 -6.34 -7.30 19.70
N GLY A 228 -6.01 -6.41 18.77
CA GLY A 228 -6.26 -4.98 18.89
C GLY A 228 -5.46 -4.32 20.01
N ASN A 229 -4.32 -4.89 20.41
CA ASN A 229 -3.53 -4.42 21.55
C ASN A 229 -2.07 -4.07 21.20
N LYS A 230 -1.64 -4.33 19.96
CA LYS A 230 -0.32 -3.96 19.44
C LYS A 230 -0.44 -3.37 18.05
N VAL A 231 0.44 -2.42 17.74
CA VAL A 231 0.74 -2.00 16.36
C VAL A 231 2.17 -2.39 16.01
N TYR A 232 2.36 -2.98 14.83
CA TYR A 232 3.66 -3.27 14.26
C TYR A 232 3.97 -2.31 13.11
N ILE A 233 5.19 -1.81 13.02
CA ILE A 233 5.63 -0.82 12.04
C ILE A 233 6.97 -1.29 11.46
N GLY A 234 7.00 -1.56 10.15
CA GLY A 234 8.22 -2.02 9.47
C GLY A 234 9.30 -0.95 9.45
N ALA A 235 10.58 -1.35 9.44
CA ALA A 235 11.73 -0.45 9.50
C ALA A 235 12.79 -0.76 8.43
N ALA A 236 13.46 0.30 7.98
CA ALA A 236 14.71 0.25 7.23
C ALA A 236 15.87 0.66 8.15
N ILE A 237 16.95 -0.12 8.13
CA ILE A 237 18.17 0.18 8.87
C ILE A 237 19.27 0.54 7.88
N SER A 238 19.90 1.69 8.08
CA SER A 238 21.04 2.15 7.31
C SER A 238 22.29 2.14 8.18
N LYS A 239 23.47 2.24 7.55
CA LYS A 239 24.76 2.22 8.24
C LYS A 239 25.65 3.35 7.74
N HIS A 240 26.38 3.98 8.65
CA HIS A 240 27.50 4.87 8.32
C HIS A 240 28.84 4.10 8.34
N ASN A 241 29.78 4.51 7.48
CA ASN A 241 31.17 4.12 7.66
C ASN A 241 31.73 4.92 8.84
N THR A 242 31.99 4.25 9.96
CA THR A 242 32.48 4.89 11.19
C THR A 242 33.99 5.06 11.24
N SER A 243 34.72 4.46 10.29
CA SER A 243 36.18 4.42 10.25
C SER A 243 36.82 5.58 9.47
N SER A 244 36.03 6.30 8.68
CA SER A 244 36.50 7.45 7.91
C SER A 244 35.40 8.50 7.73
N PHE A 245 35.82 9.75 7.53
CA PHE A 245 34.95 10.90 7.25
C PHE A 245 35.66 11.87 6.32
N THR A 246 34.89 12.76 5.71
CA THR A 246 35.40 13.99 5.06
C THR A 246 35.03 15.19 5.91
N ILE A 247 35.72 16.33 5.71
CA ILE A 247 35.33 17.59 6.34
C ILE A 247 34.34 18.31 5.43
N GLY A 248 33.16 18.61 5.97
CA GLY A 248 32.13 19.40 5.31
C GLY A 248 32.55 20.87 5.18
N THR A 249 31.77 21.63 4.41
CA THR A 249 32.00 23.08 4.22
C THR A 249 31.82 23.89 5.51
N ASP A 250 31.13 23.33 6.49
CA ASP A 250 30.93 23.85 7.84
C ASP A 250 32.07 23.49 8.82
N GLY A 251 33.09 22.75 8.36
CA GLY A 251 34.20 22.29 9.18
C GLY A 251 33.90 21.04 10.02
N LEU A 252 32.73 20.42 9.86
CA LEU A 252 32.30 19.25 10.63
C LEU A 252 32.53 17.92 9.88
N PRO A 253 32.65 16.78 10.57
CA PRO A 253 32.85 15.49 9.91
C PRO A 253 31.57 15.00 9.22
N VAL A 254 31.72 14.55 7.98
CA VAL A 254 30.66 13.87 7.20
C VAL A 254 31.05 12.41 7.03
N PHE A 255 30.31 11.53 7.71
CA PHE A 255 30.48 10.08 7.61
C PHE A 255 29.64 9.54 6.44
N ALA A 256 30.29 8.89 5.47
CA ALA A 256 29.60 8.35 4.30
C ALA A 256 28.65 7.19 4.68
N ALA A 257 27.67 6.92 3.83
CA ALA A 257 26.86 5.71 3.95
C ALA A 257 27.72 4.46 3.68
N ASP A 258 27.57 3.42 4.48
CA ASP A 258 28.24 2.13 4.32
C ASP A 258 27.27 1.11 3.72
N ASN A 259 27.27 1.05 2.39
CA ASN A 259 26.47 0.10 1.62
C ASN A 259 27.20 -1.22 1.32
N ALA A 260 28.48 -1.32 1.69
CA ALA A 260 29.33 -2.48 1.43
C ALA A 260 29.34 -3.46 2.61
N SER A 261 29.21 -2.96 3.84
CA SER A 261 29.06 -3.81 5.02
C SER A 261 27.75 -4.60 5.01
N PRO A 262 27.71 -5.73 5.75
CA PRO A 262 26.45 -6.41 6.03
C PRO A 262 25.41 -5.45 6.61
N ARG A 263 24.21 -5.45 6.04
CA ARG A 263 23.05 -4.76 6.61
C ARG A 263 22.69 -5.32 7.98
N SER A 264 21.98 -4.57 8.82
CA SER A 264 21.45 -5.14 10.07
C SER A 264 20.43 -6.25 9.77
N TRP A 265 20.17 -7.09 10.77
CA TRP A 265 19.06 -8.03 10.74
C TRP A 265 17.73 -7.29 10.58
N ALA A 266 16.72 -7.94 9.99
CA ALA A 266 15.41 -7.34 9.76
C ALA A 266 14.77 -6.88 11.09
N LYS A 267 14.22 -5.66 11.11
CA LYS A 267 13.67 -5.04 12.33
C LYS A 267 12.25 -4.54 12.13
N THR A 268 11.42 -4.62 13.16
CA THR A 268 10.06 -4.05 13.19
C THR A 268 9.85 -3.39 14.53
N LEU A 269 9.31 -2.17 14.54
CA LEU A 269 8.89 -1.50 15.76
C LEU A 269 7.54 -2.07 16.22
N VAL A 270 7.38 -2.29 17.52
CA VAL A 270 6.10 -2.61 18.15
C VAL A 270 5.79 -1.58 19.24
N LEU A 271 4.52 -1.16 19.31
CA LEU A 271 3.97 -0.32 20.38
C LEU A 271 2.73 -0.99 20.98
N ASP A 272 2.40 -0.64 22.22
CA ASP A 272 1.07 -0.87 22.78
C ASP A 272 0.03 -0.08 21.99
N TYR A 273 -1.09 -0.70 21.65
CA TYR A 273 -2.21 -0.04 20.97
C TYR A 273 -3.47 -0.17 21.84
N PRO A 274 -4.31 0.87 21.98
CA PRO A 274 -4.26 2.17 21.31
C PRO A 274 -3.36 3.24 22.00
N ALA A 275 -2.64 2.88 23.07
CA ALA A 275 -1.89 3.85 23.86
C ALA A 275 -0.67 4.48 23.15
N LEU A 276 -0.09 3.78 22.16
CA LEU A 276 1.17 4.12 21.48
C LEU A 276 2.37 4.21 22.44
N GLU A 277 2.38 3.37 23.47
CA GLU A 277 3.40 3.33 24.52
C GLU A 277 4.33 2.12 24.38
N ASN A 278 5.37 2.06 25.23
CA ASN A 278 6.30 0.94 25.34
C ASN A 278 6.98 0.54 24.02
N PRO A 279 7.68 1.47 23.34
CA PRO A 279 8.35 1.18 22.08
C PRO A 279 9.42 0.10 22.24
N LYS A 280 9.31 -0.95 21.44
CA LYS A 280 10.30 -2.03 21.35
C LYS A 280 10.64 -2.31 19.89
N VAL A 281 11.90 -2.63 19.61
CA VAL A 281 12.33 -3.10 18.30
C VAL A 281 12.43 -4.63 18.32
N LEU A 282 11.61 -5.29 17.51
CA LEU A 282 11.68 -6.71 17.22
C LEU A 282 12.76 -6.96 16.17
N THR A 283 13.52 -8.05 16.31
CA THR A 283 14.58 -8.43 15.35
C THR A 283 14.36 -9.86 14.86
N SER A 284 14.36 -10.06 13.54
CA SER A 284 14.39 -11.40 12.94
C SER A 284 15.78 -11.75 12.42
N THR A 285 16.26 -12.94 12.74
CA THR A 285 17.54 -13.48 12.27
C THR A 285 17.41 -14.22 10.93
N GLN A 286 16.24 -14.18 10.29
CA GLN A 286 15.95 -14.93 9.07
C GLN A 286 16.35 -14.17 7.80
N THR A 287 16.50 -12.84 7.85
CA THR A 287 16.93 -12.03 6.70
C THR A 287 17.53 -10.70 7.15
N ARG A 288 18.31 -10.09 6.25
CA ARG A 288 18.85 -8.73 6.39
C ARG A 288 18.18 -7.74 5.41
N GLY A 289 17.06 -8.15 4.82
CA GLY A 289 16.16 -7.27 4.08
C GLY A 289 15.42 -6.32 5.03
N SER A 290 14.96 -5.20 4.49
CA SER A 290 14.15 -4.24 5.25
C SER A 290 12.71 -4.72 5.33
N THR A 291 12.02 -4.39 6.43
CA THR A 291 10.60 -4.74 6.64
C THR A 291 9.67 -3.56 6.33
N ASN A 292 10.23 -2.36 6.09
CA ASN A 292 9.46 -1.28 5.51
C ASN A 292 9.07 -1.64 4.07
N GLY A 293 7.92 -1.14 3.62
CA GLY A 293 7.55 -1.20 2.21
C GLY A 293 8.11 -0.04 1.39
N TYR A 294 8.04 -0.19 0.06
CA TYR A 294 8.22 0.91 -0.88
C TYR A 294 6.86 1.30 -1.45
N ARG A 295 6.18 2.26 -0.80
CA ARG A 295 4.86 2.79 -1.20
C ARG A 295 3.69 1.78 -1.14
N SER A 296 3.96 0.53 -0.79
CA SER A 296 3.03 -0.58 -0.82
C SER A 296 2.83 -1.23 0.55
N THR A 297 1.72 -1.94 0.71
CA THR A 297 1.45 -2.72 1.93
C THR A 297 2.32 -3.97 1.94
N MET A 298 3.11 -4.13 3.00
CA MET A 298 4.05 -5.26 3.14
C MET A 298 3.79 -6.15 4.35
N GLN A 299 2.75 -5.88 5.14
CA GLN A 299 2.37 -6.73 6.26
C GLN A 299 0.86 -6.92 6.38
N TYR A 300 0.45 -8.10 6.82
CA TYR A 300 -0.94 -8.46 7.01
C TYR A 300 -1.13 -9.34 8.25
N VAL A 301 -2.27 -9.16 8.91
CA VAL A 301 -2.74 -10.07 9.96
C VAL A 301 -3.33 -11.32 9.30
N GLY A 302 -2.78 -12.48 9.68
CA GLY A 302 -3.26 -13.79 9.28
C GLY A 302 -4.60 -14.16 9.92
N THR A 303 -5.32 -15.09 9.29
CA THR A 303 -6.54 -15.68 9.87
C THR A 303 -6.27 -16.41 11.19
N ASP A 304 -5.07 -16.97 11.34
CA ASP A 304 -4.50 -17.56 12.55
C ASP A 304 -4.07 -16.54 13.62
N GLY A 305 -4.14 -15.24 13.31
CA GLY A 305 -3.78 -14.15 14.22
C GLY A 305 -2.30 -13.76 14.22
N HIS A 306 -1.44 -14.50 13.52
CA HIS A 306 -0.05 -14.10 13.30
C HIS A 306 0.02 -12.85 12.42
N VAL A 307 1.11 -12.09 12.51
CA VAL A 307 1.39 -11.03 11.53
C VAL A 307 2.47 -11.54 10.59
N TYR A 308 2.17 -11.53 9.30
CA TYR A 308 3.09 -11.89 8.24
C TYR A 308 3.67 -10.62 7.63
N GLN A 309 4.99 -10.52 7.59
CA GLN A 309 5.72 -9.33 7.17
C GLN A 309 6.66 -9.70 6.03
N ALA A 310 6.36 -9.20 4.83
CA ALA A 310 7.27 -9.28 3.70
C ALA A 310 8.48 -8.37 3.91
N THR A 311 9.62 -8.79 3.40
CA THR A 311 10.86 -8.03 3.39
C THR A 311 11.24 -7.65 1.97
N SER A 312 12.08 -6.62 1.87
CA SER A 312 12.53 -6.09 0.59
C SER A 312 13.99 -5.67 0.63
N GLY A 313 14.58 -5.61 -0.56
CA GLY A 313 15.93 -5.07 -0.75
C GLY A 313 17.02 -5.98 -0.20
N GLU A 314 16.79 -7.28 -0.03
CA GLU A 314 17.85 -8.25 0.14
C GLU A 314 18.92 -8.01 -0.93
N GLY A 315 20.14 -7.66 -0.50
CA GLY A 315 21.20 -7.26 -1.42
C GLY A 315 21.58 -8.40 -2.35
N PRO A 316 22.11 -8.12 -3.56
CA PRO A 316 22.58 -9.14 -4.49
C PRO A 316 23.43 -10.22 -3.81
N GLY A 317 23.10 -11.48 -4.05
CA GLY A 317 23.79 -12.62 -3.43
C GLY A 317 23.35 -12.98 -2.00
N ASN A 318 22.39 -12.24 -1.41
CA ASN A 318 21.81 -12.54 -0.10
C ASN A 318 20.42 -13.21 -0.20
N GLY A 319 20.04 -13.66 -1.40
CA GLY A 319 18.73 -14.19 -1.73
C GLY A 319 17.70 -13.11 -2.00
N GLY A 320 16.49 -13.51 -2.39
CA GLY A 320 15.34 -12.64 -2.60
C GLY A 320 14.49 -12.43 -1.35
N SER A 321 13.42 -11.67 -1.55
CA SER A 321 12.45 -11.30 -0.53
C SER A 321 11.87 -12.51 0.21
N LYS A 322 11.59 -12.26 1.49
CA LYS A 322 11.05 -13.26 2.41
C LYS A 322 9.74 -12.77 2.99
N ILE A 323 8.97 -13.68 3.56
CA ILE A 323 7.84 -13.36 4.44
C ILE A 323 8.16 -13.97 5.81
N LEU A 324 8.29 -13.08 6.79
CA LEU A 324 8.54 -13.37 8.20
C LEU A 324 7.22 -13.49 8.95
N LYS A 325 7.27 -14.06 10.16
CA LYS A 325 6.09 -14.23 11.02
C LYS A 325 6.35 -13.65 12.41
N ILE A 326 5.49 -12.75 12.86
CA ILE A 326 5.39 -12.31 14.24
C ILE A 326 4.31 -13.14 14.92
N SER A 327 4.66 -13.79 16.02
CA SER A 327 3.76 -14.69 16.74
C SER A 327 2.64 -13.92 17.43
N ALA A 328 1.42 -14.44 17.34
CA ALA A 328 0.26 -13.90 18.03
C ALA A 328 0.34 -14.13 19.55
N GLU A 329 1.10 -15.15 19.96
CA GLU A 329 1.25 -15.56 21.35
C GLU A 329 2.31 -14.74 22.07
N SER A 330 3.49 -14.58 21.45
CA SER A 330 4.63 -13.89 22.08
C SER A 330 4.73 -12.41 21.73
N ASN A 331 4.04 -11.94 20.68
CA ASN A 331 4.23 -10.62 20.07
C ASN A 331 5.69 -10.34 19.66
N ASP A 332 6.46 -11.40 19.36
CA ASP A 332 7.83 -11.33 18.88
C ASP A 332 7.97 -12.13 17.58
N TYR A 333 9.09 -11.94 16.86
CA TYR A 333 9.39 -12.72 15.67
C TYR A 333 9.53 -14.21 16.01
N ASP A 334 8.84 -15.06 15.26
CA ASP A 334 9.10 -16.50 15.26
C ASP A 334 10.32 -16.76 14.35
N ASN A 335 11.50 -16.77 14.97
CA ASN A 335 12.75 -17.05 14.26
C ASN A 335 12.92 -18.51 13.84
N SER A 336 11.93 -19.40 14.05
CA SER A 336 11.89 -20.72 13.41
C SER A 336 11.13 -20.70 12.08
N TYR A 337 10.41 -19.62 11.80
CA TYR A 337 9.61 -19.45 10.59
C TYR A 337 10.26 -18.49 9.60
N VAL A 338 10.32 -18.93 8.34
CA VAL A 338 10.62 -18.07 7.19
C VAL A 338 9.97 -18.69 5.95
N PHE A 339 9.35 -17.86 5.12
CA PHE A 339 9.02 -18.16 3.74
C PHE A 339 10.02 -17.42 2.84
N SER A 340 10.70 -18.12 1.93
CA SER A 340 11.59 -17.51 0.94
C SER A 340 10.97 -17.63 -0.45
N LEU A 341 10.77 -16.51 -1.12
CA LEU A 341 10.15 -16.50 -2.45
C LEU A 341 11.06 -17.17 -3.50
N ASP A 342 12.36 -16.88 -3.45
CA ASP A 342 13.39 -17.55 -4.25
C ASP A 342 13.30 -19.08 -4.11
N GLN A 343 13.35 -19.59 -2.87
CA GLN A 343 13.29 -21.02 -2.60
C GLN A 343 11.98 -21.65 -3.09
N ALA A 344 10.86 -20.97 -2.86
CA ALA A 344 9.54 -21.48 -3.19
C ALA A 344 9.27 -21.52 -4.71
N LEU A 345 9.93 -20.67 -5.50
CA LEU A 345 9.81 -20.59 -6.96
C LEU A 345 10.97 -21.25 -7.72
N GLY A 346 12.09 -21.55 -7.05
CA GLY A 346 13.33 -21.95 -7.72
C GLY A 346 14.00 -20.79 -8.48
N GLU A 347 13.85 -19.57 -7.97
CA GLU A 347 14.31 -18.32 -8.58
C GLU A 347 15.42 -17.67 -7.75
N THR A 348 16.03 -16.60 -8.29
CA THR A 348 17.03 -15.80 -7.58
C THR A 348 16.72 -14.31 -7.64
N ASN A 349 17.09 -13.60 -6.56
CA ASN A 349 16.98 -12.15 -6.44
C ASN A 349 15.56 -11.64 -6.71
N THR A 350 14.54 -12.37 -6.25
CA THR A 350 13.16 -11.89 -6.27
C THR A 350 12.99 -10.74 -5.28
N TYR A 351 12.13 -9.79 -5.62
CA TYR A 351 11.79 -8.64 -4.80
C TYR A 351 10.27 -8.48 -4.76
N ILE A 352 9.68 -8.60 -3.57
CA ILE A 352 8.23 -8.38 -3.41
C ILE A 352 7.97 -6.87 -3.49
N GLU A 353 7.25 -6.45 -4.53
CA GLU A 353 6.83 -5.05 -4.72
C GLU A 353 5.61 -4.74 -3.86
N THR A 354 4.64 -5.66 -3.83
CA THR A 354 3.50 -5.66 -2.91
C THR A 354 2.93 -7.07 -2.81
N TRP A 355 2.09 -7.32 -1.82
CA TRP A 355 1.39 -8.59 -1.72
C TRP A 355 0.05 -8.43 -1.01
N LYS A 356 -0.76 -9.48 -1.03
CA LYS A 356 -2.02 -9.58 -0.30
C LYS A 356 -2.09 -10.93 0.40
N TYR A 357 -2.27 -10.91 1.71
CA TYR A 357 -2.74 -12.10 2.41
C TYR A 357 -4.21 -12.32 2.05
N ALA A 358 -4.50 -13.46 1.42
CA ALA A 358 -5.82 -13.81 0.96
C ALA A 358 -6.57 -14.69 1.97
N GLY A 359 -5.91 -15.24 3.01
CA GLY A 359 -6.53 -16.09 4.03
C GLY A 359 -6.08 -17.55 3.99
N ASP A 360 -6.23 -18.29 5.10
CA ASP A 360 -5.83 -19.71 5.24
C ASP A 360 -4.36 -20.01 4.89
N GLY A 361 -3.48 -19.04 5.16
CA GLY A 361 -2.07 -19.14 4.79
C GLY A 361 -1.80 -18.88 3.31
N ILE A 362 -2.80 -18.52 2.50
CA ILE A 362 -2.63 -18.18 1.10
C ILE A 362 -2.40 -16.67 0.94
N GLY A 363 -1.49 -16.32 0.04
CA GLY A 363 -1.31 -14.96 -0.41
C GLY A 363 -1.00 -14.86 -1.90
N PHE A 364 -1.06 -13.65 -2.43
CA PHE A 364 -0.66 -13.33 -3.80
C PHE A 364 0.42 -12.26 -3.74
N VAL A 365 1.56 -12.52 -4.37
CA VAL A 365 2.71 -11.62 -4.41
C VAL A 365 2.84 -11.06 -5.81
N VAL A 366 3.00 -9.74 -5.91
CA VAL A 366 3.50 -9.06 -7.11
C VAL A 366 4.97 -8.81 -6.87
N TYR A 367 5.81 -9.32 -7.75
CA TYR A 367 7.26 -9.28 -7.54
C TYR A 367 8.01 -8.96 -8.81
N SER A 368 9.23 -8.44 -8.64
CA SER A 368 10.20 -8.22 -9.69
C SER A 368 11.43 -9.09 -9.46
N LYS A 369 12.26 -9.21 -10.49
CA LYS A 369 13.59 -9.81 -10.39
C LYS A 369 14.64 -8.74 -10.67
N TYR A 370 15.72 -8.76 -9.89
CA TYR A 370 16.84 -7.84 -10.05
C TYR A 370 18.04 -8.56 -10.66
N THR A 371 18.79 -7.86 -11.51
CA THR A 371 20.03 -8.39 -12.14
C THR A 371 21.16 -8.64 -11.16
N GLY A 372 21.01 -8.22 -9.89
CA GLY A 372 22.06 -8.28 -8.89
C GLY A 372 23.05 -7.10 -8.94
N THR A 373 22.83 -6.11 -9.82
CA THR A 373 23.61 -4.87 -9.87
C THR A 373 22.67 -3.68 -9.95
N GLY A 374 22.70 -2.83 -8.92
CA GLY A 374 21.81 -1.68 -8.81
C GLY A 374 20.33 -2.05 -8.64
N ASN A 375 19.44 -1.14 -9.04
CA ASN A 375 17.99 -1.28 -8.89
C ASN A 375 17.28 -1.66 -10.21
N THR A 376 17.99 -2.28 -11.15
CA THR A 376 17.43 -2.63 -12.46
C THR A 376 16.56 -3.87 -12.36
N ARG A 377 15.27 -3.71 -12.71
CA ARG A 377 14.29 -4.79 -12.81
C ARG A 377 14.38 -5.47 -14.17
N THR A 378 14.23 -6.79 -14.21
CA THR A 378 14.22 -7.58 -15.45
C THR A 378 12.81 -7.99 -15.90
N GLY A 379 11.78 -7.49 -15.22
CA GLY A 379 10.38 -7.83 -15.46
C GLY A 379 9.52 -7.74 -14.21
N GLY A 380 8.23 -8.02 -14.41
CA GLY A 380 7.20 -8.05 -13.38
C GLY A 380 6.42 -9.36 -13.46
N TYR A 381 6.14 -9.94 -12.29
CA TYR A 381 5.57 -11.27 -12.16
C TYR A 381 4.54 -11.32 -11.01
N ILE A 382 3.69 -12.34 -11.05
CA ILE A 382 2.73 -12.64 -9.98
C ILE A 382 2.91 -14.10 -9.56
N ALA A 383 2.86 -14.38 -8.27
CA ALA A 383 2.81 -15.73 -7.76
C ALA A 383 1.77 -15.87 -6.64
N ARG A 384 1.14 -17.05 -6.59
CA ARG A 384 0.37 -17.50 -5.42
C ARG A 384 1.33 -18.14 -4.44
N VAL A 385 1.26 -17.78 -3.16
CA VAL A 385 2.09 -18.35 -2.09
C VAL A 385 1.24 -19.09 -1.09
N ASN A 386 1.78 -20.17 -0.54
CA ASN A 386 1.24 -20.88 0.61
C ASN A 386 2.25 -20.80 1.76
N LEU A 387 1.91 -19.98 2.75
CA LEU A 387 2.73 -19.68 3.92
C LEU A 387 2.85 -20.86 4.89
N ASN A 388 1.89 -21.78 4.90
CA ASN A 388 1.90 -22.97 5.76
C ASN A 388 2.86 -24.02 5.21
N ASN A 389 2.75 -24.30 3.91
CA ASN A 389 3.54 -25.32 3.24
C ASN A 389 4.86 -24.76 2.67
N LYS A 390 5.05 -23.44 2.74
CA LYS A 390 6.19 -22.70 2.19
C LYS A 390 6.43 -22.94 0.70
N THR A 391 5.35 -23.02 -0.08
CA THR A 391 5.39 -23.22 -1.54
C THR A 391 4.86 -22.00 -2.29
N ALA A 392 5.23 -21.89 -3.56
CA ALA A 392 4.74 -20.85 -4.45
C ALA A 392 4.46 -21.39 -5.86
N THR A 393 3.57 -20.72 -6.58
CA THR A 393 3.24 -21.01 -7.97
C THR A 393 3.21 -19.70 -8.74
N LYS A 394 4.15 -19.54 -9.68
CA LYS A 394 4.20 -18.41 -10.60
C LYS A 394 3.05 -18.51 -11.62
N TYR A 395 2.42 -17.38 -11.91
CA TYR A 395 1.51 -17.23 -13.06
C TYR A 395 2.26 -16.74 -14.29
N THR A 396 1.82 -17.18 -15.47
CA THR A 396 2.32 -16.68 -16.75
C THR A 396 1.51 -15.48 -17.18
N LEU A 397 2.16 -14.31 -17.26
CA LEU A 397 1.52 -13.08 -17.73
C LEU A 397 1.99 -12.74 -19.17
N PRO A 398 1.21 -11.97 -19.96
CA PRO A 398 1.70 -11.38 -21.19
C PRO A 398 2.81 -10.37 -20.92
N ASN A 399 3.85 -10.37 -21.76
CA ASN A 399 4.91 -9.36 -21.75
C ASN A 399 5.66 -9.20 -20.41
N GLU A 400 5.90 -10.28 -19.65
CA GLU A 400 6.56 -10.21 -18.33
C GLU A 400 7.85 -9.39 -18.30
N ALA A 401 8.65 -9.44 -19.38
CA ALA A 401 9.91 -8.71 -19.50
C ALA A 401 9.75 -7.18 -19.61
N THR A 402 8.57 -6.69 -19.98
CA THR A 402 8.26 -5.24 -20.08
C THR A 402 7.45 -4.74 -18.89
N LEU A 403 6.90 -5.64 -18.07
CA LEU A 403 6.19 -5.27 -16.86
C LEU A 403 7.16 -4.66 -15.85
N ASN A 404 6.78 -3.52 -15.28
CA ASN A 404 7.49 -2.86 -14.20
C ASN A 404 6.49 -2.57 -13.09
N PHE A 405 6.64 -3.23 -11.95
CA PHE A 405 5.74 -3.08 -10.82
C PHE A 405 6.29 -2.14 -9.73
N GLY A 406 7.35 -1.36 -10.01
CA GLY A 406 7.98 -0.51 -8.99
C GLY A 406 7.09 0.60 -8.39
N GLN A 407 5.91 0.86 -8.97
CA GLN A 407 4.90 1.78 -8.44
C GLN A 407 3.64 1.07 -7.94
N ILE A 408 3.53 -0.26 -8.04
CA ILE A 408 2.33 -0.97 -7.59
C ILE A 408 2.19 -0.82 -6.07
N GLN A 409 1.00 -0.48 -5.58
CA GLN A 409 0.76 -0.19 -4.18
C GLN A 409 -0.25 -1.14 -3.54
N ALA A 410 -1.29 -1.52 -4.28
CA ALA A 410 -2.46 -2.19 -3.73
C ALA A 410 -2.97 -3.35 -4.59
N ILE A 411 -3.42 -4.37 -3.86
CA ILE A 411 -4.16 -5.54 -4.33
C ILE A 411 -5.40 -5.62 -3.46
N THR A 412 -6.58 -5.75 -4.08
CA THR A 412 -7.84 -5.92 -3.36
C THR A 412 -8.36 -7.34 -3.49
N MET A 413 -9.33 -7.65 -2.65
CA MET A 413 -10.07 -8.91 -2.70
C MET A 413 -11.55 -8.66 -2.46
N HIS A 414 -12.38 -9.49 -3.09
CA HIS A 414 -13.79 -9.59 -2.80
C HIS A 414 -14.17 -11.06 -2.84
N ASP A 415 -14.76 -11.55 -1.74
CA ASP A 415 -15.05 -12.96 -1.54
C ASP A 415 -13.83 -13.86 -1.78
N GLU A 416 -13.87 -14.69 -2.82
CA GLU A 416 -12.78 -15.58 -3.20
C GLU A 416 -11.85 -14.99 -4.27
N ASP A 417 -12.19 -13.84 -4.83
CA ASP A 417 -11.46 -13.23 -5.93
C ASP A 417 -10.43 -12.22 -5.43
N VAL A 418 -9.23 -12.30 -5.99
CA VAL A 418 -8.13 -11.35 -5.78
C VAL A 418 -7.88 -10.61 -7.08
N PHE A 419 -7.85 -9.28 -7.03
CA PHE A 419 -7.80 -8.42 -8.21
C PHE A 419 -6.45 -7.70 -8.27
N ILE A 420 -5.76 -7.81 -9.41
CA ILE A 420 -4.45 -7.18 -9.63
C ILE A 420 -4.45 -6.48 -10.99
N ALA A 421 -4.04 -5.21 -11.02
CA ALA A 421 -3.83 -4.46 -12.25
C ALA A 421 -2.49 -4.85 -12.88
N VAL A 422 -2.50 -5.29 -14.14
CA VAL A 422 -1.30 -5.70 -14.87
C VAL A 422 -1.27 -4.97 -16.20
N ALA A 423 -0.44 -3.93 -16.28
CA ALA A 423 -0.19 -3.17 -17.48
C ALA A 423 1.28 -2.73 -17.51
N PRO A 424 1.99 -2.85 -18.64
CA PRO A 424 3.30 -2.22 -18.79
C PRO A 424 3.17 -0.69 -18.74
N VAL A 425 4.27 -0.01 -18.43
CA VAL A 425 4.32 1.47 -18.50
C VAL A 425 4.02 1.91 -19.93
N GLY A 426 3.09 2.84 -20.08
CA GLY A 426 2.73 3.40 -21.38
C GLY A 426 1.85 2.52 -22.27
N MET A 427 1.50 1.29 -21.86
CA MET A 427 0.83 0.32 -22.71
C MET A 427 -0.43 -0.26 -22.04
N ASP A 428 -1.39 -0.65 -22.87
CA ASP A 428 -2.61 -1.31 -22.44
C ASP A 428 -2.28 -2.61 -21.66
N GLY A 429 -3.17 -2.95 -20.74
CA GLY A 429 -3.12 -4.18 -19.98
C GLY A 429 -4.51 -4.67 -19.58
N ASN A 430 -4.57 -5.43 -18.50
CA ASN A 430 -5.81 -5.98 -17.97
C ASN A 430 -5.79 -6.01 -16.44
N MET A 431 -6.98 -6.00 -15.87
CA MET A 431 -7.17 -6.53 -14.52
C MET A 431 -7.17 -8.05 -14.58
N TYR A 432 -6.35 -8.69 -13.76
CA TYR A 432 -6.35 -10.14 -13.60
C TYR A 432 -7.04 -10.51 -12.30
N ILE A 433 -7.85 -11.56 -12.36
CA ILE A 433 -8.62 -12.08 -11.23
C ILE A 433 -8.11 -13.47 -10.90
N PHE A 434 -7.84 -13.69 -9.63
CA PHE A 434 -7.33 -14.95 -9.12
C PHE A 434 -8.27 -15.49 -8.05
N ASN A 435 -8.74 -16.73 -8.21
CA ASN A 435 -9.49 -17.38 -7.14
C ASN A 435 -8.52 -17.84 -6.04
N ARG A 436 -8.70 -17.37 -4.81
CA ARG A 436 -7.79 -17.67 -3.68
C ARG A 436 -7.74 -19.15 -3.32
N LYS A 437 -8.86 -19.89 -3.51
CA LYS A 437 -8.97 -21.30 -3.12
C LYS A 437 -8.35 -22.21 -4.18
N THR A 438 -8.81 -22.08 -5.43
CA THR A 438 -8.38 -22.94 -6.55
C THR A 438 -7.06 -22.49 -7.18
N GLY A 439 -6.74 -21.20 -7.09
CA GLY A 439 -5.62 -20.59 -7.78
C GLY A 439 -5.88 -20.32 -9.28
N GLU A 440 -7.11 -20.52 -9.76
CA GLU A 440 -7.48 -20.20 -11.14
C GLU A 440 -7.28 -18.71 -11.44
N MET A 441 -6.71 -18.40 -12.61
CA MET A 441 -6.50 -17.03 -13.10
C MET A 441 -7.38 -16.77 -14.31
N THR A 442 -8.12 -15.67 -14.28
CA THR A 442 -8.95 -15.19 -15.40
C THR A 442 -8.62 -13.74 -15.75
N VAL A 443 -8.94 -13.36 -16.99
CA VAL A 443 -8.75 -11.99 -17.50
C VAL A 443 -10.05 -11.22 -17.30
N GLY A 444 -9.96 -10.08 -16.63
CA GLY A 444 -11.05 -9.13 -16.46
C GLY A 444 -10.89 -7.91 -17.35
N ALA A 445 -11.46 -6.78 -16.90
CA ALA A 445 -11.53 -5.53 -17.64
C ALA A 445 -10.19 -5.13 -18.27
N LYS A 446 -10.26 -4.64 -19.51
CA LYS A 446 -9.12 -4.07 -20.22
C LYS A 446 -8.76 -2.72 -19.60
N LEU A 447 -7.47 -2.54 -19.32
CA LEU A 447 -6.90 -1.31 -18.81
C LEU A 447 -6.25 -0.54 -19.96
N VAL A 448 -6.96 0.44 -20.51
CA VAL A 448 -6.45 1.31 -21.57
C VAL A 448 -5.48 2.31 -20.97
N ASN A 449 -4.30 2.44 -21.57
CA ASN A 449 -3.22 3.26 -21.03
C ASN A 449 -2.82 4.39 -21.99
N LYS A 450 -1.97 5.30 -21.51
CA LYS A 450 -1.37 6.37 -22.30
C LYS A 450 0.14 6.33 -22.17
N PRO A 451 0.90 6.82 -23.17
CA PRO A 451 2.36 6.89 -23.09
C PRO A 451 2.84 7.47 -21.76
N GLY A 452 3.81 6.80 -21.14
CA GLY A 452 4.41 7.17 -19.85
C GLY A 452 3.61 6.79 -18.62
N ASN A 453 2.28 6.73 -18.69
CA ASN A 453 1.44 6.47 -17.53
C ASN A 453 1.51 5.00 -17.06
N GLN A 454 1.18 4.78 -15.78
CA GLN A 454 1.23 3.47 -15.15
C GLN A 454 0.01 3.19 -14.28
N TYR A 455 -0.58 2.00 -14.40
CA TYR A 455 -1.55 1.50 -13.42
C TYR A 455 -0.82 1.04 -12.14
N ILE A 456 -1.28 1.51 -10.98
CA ILE A 456 -0.52 1.39 -9.72
C ILE A 456 -1.28 0.66 -8.60
N GLY A 457 -2.52 0.26 -8.79
CA GLY A 457 -3.21 -0.52 -7.77
C GLY A 457 -4.70 -0.69 -7.99
N VAL A 458 -5.24 -1.70 -7.32
CA VAL A 458 -6.66 -1.98 -7.20
C VAL A 458 -7.04 -2.00 -5.72
N TYR A 459 -8.10 -1.28 -5.35
CA TYR A 459 -8.54 -1.05 -3.98
C TYR A 459 -9.96 -1.58 -3.74
#